data_AF-A0A7V5CLM2-F1
#
_entry.id   AF-A0A7V5CLM2-F1
#
_cell.length_a   1.000
_cell.length_b   1.000
_cell.length_c   1.000
_cell.angle_alpha   90.00
_cell.angle_beta   90.00
_cell.angle_gamma   90.00
#
_symmetry.space_group_name_H-M   'P 1'
#
loop_
_entity.id
_entity.type
_entity.pdbx_description
1 polymer ?
#
loop_
_entity_poly.entity_id
_entity_poly.type
_entity_poly.pdbx_seq_one_letter_code
_entity_poly.pdbx_strand_id
1 'polypeptide(L)'
;AARGDRFVLRFYSPMRVLGGGVILDPNALKHRVSEEDVIERLERKLKGDPVDIVEDALSVRETGLVKDELAKMLGLEVKVVESTLQELMRDQRVMQLGGRFIHKGAYEGAVSRIKSALESYHRANPMKAGMPKEELRRQLAMDQKGFQTVLSAMSSGGEIATAEATVKLPGHVQTLSEKEEQLAKSIVEDYRQAGVNPPFLPDLEQRYGAVARDITALLTERGELVRITPDLLFHREAMERAESGLRKYLSEHGQMTVAEFRDVIGSSRKYVVPLLEYFDDSKVTRRAGDLRTLWK
;
A
#
# COMPACT_ATOMS: atom_id res chain seq x y z
N ALA A 1 21.12 -11.51 -30.96
CA ALA A 1 21.82 -12.74 -30.55
C ALA A 1 21.88 -12.75 -29.02
N ALA A 2 21.59 -13.89 -28.41
CA ALA A 2 21.46 -14.09 -26.98
C ALA A 2 22.67 -14.82 -26.39
N ARG A 3 22.78 -14.87 -25.06
CA ARG A 3 23.80 -15.68 -24.37
C ARG A 3 23.65 -17.16 -24.78
N GLY A 4 24.75 -17.81 -25.11
CA GLY A 4 24.77 -19.20 -25.59
C GLY A 4 24.66 -19.34 -27.11
N ASP A 5 24.26 -18.29 -27.84
CA ASP A 5 24.23 -18.33 -29.31
C ASP A 5 25.64 -18.54 -29.86
N ARG A 6 25.74 -19.46 -30.83
CA ARG A 6 27.00 -19.74 -31.54
C ARG A 6 27.17 -18.77 -32.70
N PHE A 7 28.40 -18.32 -32.92
CA PHE A 7 28.75 -17.49 -34.07
C PHE A 7 29.99 -18.02 -34.79
N VAL A 8 30.15 -17.59 -36.04
CA VAL A 8 31.30 -17.90 -36.90
C VAL A 8 31.99 -16.61 -37.27
N LEU A 9 33.30 -16.52 -37.01
CA LEU A 9 34.13 -15.41 -37.44
C LEU A 9 34.64 -15.68 -38.85
N ARG A 10 34.40 -14.72 -39.75
CA ARG A 10 34.84 -14.80 -41.14
C ARG A 10 35.65 -13.56 -41.51
N PHE A 11 36.73 -13.77 -42.25
CA PHE A 11 37.48 -12.69 -42.88
C PHE A 11 36.65 -12.16 -44.06
N TYR A 12 36.58 -10.83 -44.21
CA TYR A 12 35.71 -10.20 -45.20
C TYR A 12 36.18 -10.47 -46.64
N SER A 13 37.50 -10.39 -46.89
CA SER A 13 38.09 -10.80 -48.17
C SER A 13 39.58 -11.14 -48.01
N PRO A 14 40.05 -12.30 -48.50
CA PRO A 14 39.25 -13.37 -49.08
C PRO A 14 38.31 -14.02 -48.05
N MET A 15 37.14 -14.48 -48.48
CA MET A 15 36.13 -15.06 -47.59
C MET A 15 36.62 -16.37 -46.99
N ARG A 16 37.11 -16.32 -45.76
CA ARG A 16 37.68 -17.48 -45.04
C ARG A 16 37.14 -17.52 -43.61
N VAL A 17 36.80 -18.70 -43.13
CA VAL A 17 36.44 -18.92 -41.72
C VAL A 17 37.71 -18.84 -40.87
N LEU A 18 37.71 -17.93 -39.89
CA LEU A 18 38.80 -17.77 -38.91
C LEU A 18 38.58 -18.65 -37.68
N GLY A 19 37.32 -18.90 -37.34
CA GLY A 19 36.93 -19.70 -36.18
C GLY A 19 35.45 -19.53 -35.85
N GLY A 20 35.07 -19.97 -34.66
CA GLY A 20 33.75 -19.76 -34.10
C GLY A 20 33.83 -19.47 -32.61
N GLY A 21 32.70 -19.10 -32.03
CA GLY A 21 32.59 -18.80 -30.60
C GLY A 21 31.16 -18.89 -30.11
N VAL A 22 30.98 -18.62 -28.81
CA VAL A 22 29.69 -18.53 -28.14
C VAL A 22 29.58 -17.14 -27.54
N ILE A 23 28.40 -16.53 -27.65
CA ILE A 23 28.13 -15.24 -27.02
C ILE A 23 27.96 -15.45 -25.51
N LEU A 24 28.84 -14.84 -24.71
CA LEU A 24 28.79 -14.90 -23.25
C LEU A 24 27.85 -13.85 -22.64
N ASP A 25 27.89 -12.64 -23.19
CA ASP A 25 27.12 -11.50 -22.71
C ASP A 25 26.81 -10.57 -23.90
N PRO A 26 25.55 -10.54 -24.39
CA PRO A 26 25.18 -9.71 -25.53
C PRO A 26 25.12 -8.20 -25.20
N ASN A 27 25.14 -7.81 -23.92
CA ASN A 27 25.05 -6.42 -23.45
C ASN A 27 26.27 -6.01 -22.61
N ALA A 28 27.44 -6.60 -22.88
CA ALA A 28 28.64 -6.36 -22.09
C ALA A 28 29.06 -4.87 -22.06
N LEU A 29 29.39 -4.37 -20.86
CA LEU A 29 30.04 -3.08 -20.69
C LEU A 29 31.48 -3.12 -21.19
N LYS A 30 32.03 -1.98 -21.62
CA LYS A 30 33.39 -1.88 -22.17
C LYS A 30 34.43 -2.19 -21.09
N HIS A 31 35.30 -3.18 -21.32
CA HIS A 31 36.40 -3.55 -20.42
C HIS A 31 37.72 -2.94 -20.88
N ARG A 32 38.60 -2.58 -19.93
CA ARG A 32 39.98 -2.20 -20.25
C ARG A 32 40.87 -3.44 -20.24
N VAL A 33 41.80 -3.51 -21.20
CA VAL A 33 42.73 -4.65 -21.35
C VAL A 33 43.66 -4.81 -20.14
N SER A 34 43.83 -3.76 -19.34
CA SER A 34 44.68 -3.74 -18.14
C SER A 34 43.97 -4.14 -16.84
N GLU A 35 42.67 -4.49 -16.87
CA GLU A 35 41.98 -5.00 -15.68
C GLU A 35 42.43 -6.45 -15.43
N GLU A 36 43.15 -6.70 -14.34
CA GLU A 36 43.77 -7.99 -14.01
C GLU A 36 42.75 -9.15 -13.88
N ASP A 37 41.47 -8.83 -13.67
CA ASP A 37 40.42 -9.80 -13.31
C ASP A 37 39.45 -10.11 -14.47
N VAL A 38 39.61 -9.47 -15.63
CA VAL A 38 38.66 -9.60 -16.76
C VAL A 38 38.62 -11.02 -17.31
N ILE A 39 39.77 -11.68 -17.42
CA ILE A 39 39.86 -13.04 -17.96
C ILE A 39 39.17 -14.02 -17.01
N GLU A 40 39.46 -13.99 -15.71
CA GLU A 40 38.79 -14.86 -14.73
C GLU A 40 37.26 -14.64 -14.71
N ARG A 41 36.80 -13.39 -14.81
CA ARG A 41 35.36 -13.08 -14.86
C ARG A 41 34.69 -13.62 -16.12
N LEU A 42 35.34 -13.52 -17.28
CA LEU A 42 34.82 -14.08 -18.53
C LEU A 42 34.87 -15.61 -18.54
N GLU A 43 35.88 -16.22 -17.91
CA GLU A 43 35.95 -17.67 -17.72
C GLU A 43 34.84 -18.19 -16.79
N ARG A 44 34.48 -17.46 -15.72
CA ARG A 44 33.33 -17.76 -14.87
C ARG A 44 32.00 -17.68 -15.62
N LYS A 45 31.81 -16.63 -16.42
CA LYS A 45 30.64 -16.48 -17.30
C LYS A 45 30.53 -17.59 -18.36
N LEU A 46 31.66 -18.03 -18.91
CA LEU A 46 31.77 -19.13 -19.86
C LEU A 46 31.44 -20.49 -19.21
N LYS A 47 31.76 -20.68 -17.94
CA LYS A 47 31.47 -21.91 -17.18
C LYS A 47 30.03 -21.98 -16.66
N GLY A 48 29.30 -20.88 -16.61
CA GLY A 48 27.94 -20.84 -16.06
C GLY A 48 27.92 -20.79 -14.53
N ASP A 49 28.76 -19.92 -13.95
CA ASP A 49 28.85 -19.75 -12.49
C ASP A 49 27.46 -19.49 -11.86
N PRO A 50 27.03 -20.31 -10.89
CA PRO A 50 25.80 -20.11 -10.15
C PRO A 50 25.64 -18.69 -9.58
N VAL A 51 26.74 -18.03 -9.20
CA VAL A 51 26.73 -16.65 -8.69
C VAL A 51 26.15 -15.66 -9.70
N ASP A 52 26.70 -15.65 -10.92
CA ASP A 52 26.23 -14.76 -11.99
C ASP A 52 24.78 -15.07 -12.36
N ILE A 53 24.40 -16.35 -12.43
CA ILE A 53 23.04 -16.78 -12.82
C ILE A 53 21.99 -16.34 -11.78
N VAL A 54 22.27 -16.57 -10.50
CA VAL A 54 21.36 -16.20 -9.40
C VAL A 54 21.23 -14.68 -9.32
N GLU A 55 22.34 -13.96 -9.46
CA GLU A 55 22.33 -12.51 -9.42
C GLU A 55 21.57 -11.89 -10.59
N ASP A 56 21.85 -12.33 -11.82
CA ASP A 56 21.13 -11.86 -13.02
C ASP A 56 19.61 -12.06 -12.84
N ALA A 57 19.21 -13.22 -12.31
CA ALA A 57 17.80 -13.53 -12.06
C ALA A 57 17.14 -12.62 -11.01
N LEU A 58 17.91 -12.14 -10.03
CA LEU A 58 17.44 -11.21 -9.00
C LEU A 58 17.49 -9.75 -9.45
N SER A 59 18.42 -9.38 -10.33
CA SER A 59 18.65 -8.00 -10.77
C SER A 59 17.44 -7.35 -11.45
N VAL A 60 16.58 -8.16 -12.08
CA VAL A 60 15.37 -7.72 -12.81
C VAL A 60 14.08 -7.90 -12.01
N ARG A 61 14.16 -8.32 -10.73
CA ARG A 61 13.00 -8.63 -9.89
C ARG A 61 12.96 -7.71 -8.68
N GLU A 62 12.23 -6.61 -8.83
CA GLU A 62 12.02 -5.59 -7.80
C GLU A 62 11.45 -6.13 -6.48
N THR A 63 10.70 -7.24 -6.53
CA THR A 63 10.14 -7.89 -5.34
C THR A 63 10.94 -9.09 -4.84
N GLY A 64 12.06 -9.41 -5.50
CA GLY A 64 12.88 -10.59 -5.21
C GLY A 64 12.16 -11.91 -5.35
N LEU A 65 12.76 -12.97 -4.80
CA LEU A 65 12.24 -14.34 -4.82
C LEU A 65 12.63 -15.08 -3.54
N VAL A 66 11.87 -16.11 -3.15
CA VAL A 66 12.34 -17.04 -2.10
C VAL A 66 13.33 -18.04 -2.69
N LYS A 67 14.14 -18.66 -1.83
CA LYS A 67 15.18 -19.63 -2.21
C LYS A 67 14.63 -20.75 -3.12
N ASP A 68 13.49 -21.34 -2.76
CA ASP A 68 12.93 -22.46 -3.51
C ASP A 68 12.37 -22.04 -4.89
N GLU A 69 11.86 -20.81 -5.00
CA GLU A 69 11.44 -20.22 -6.28
C GLU A 69 12.65 -20.01 -7.20
N LEU A 70 13.77 -19.51 -6.66
CA LEU A 70 15.03 -19.35 -7.39
C LEU A 70 15.57 -20.70 -7.87
N ALA A 71 15.67 -21.69 -6.99
CA ALA A 71 16.16 -23.02 -7.32
C ALA A 71 15.33 -23.66 -8.45
N LYS A 72 14.01 -23.62 -8.32
CA LYS A 72 13.09 -24.15 -9.33
C LYS A 72 13.19 -23.41 -10.67
N MET A 73 13.28 -22.08 -10.63
CA MET A 73 13.34 -21.24 -11.83
C MET A 73 14.65 -21.44 -12.61
N LEU A 74 15.75 -21.62 -11.90
CA LEU A 74 17.09 -21.74 -12.48
C LEU A 74 17.49 -23.19 -12.77
N GLY A 75 16.69 -24.16 -12.32
CA GLY A 75 17.03 -25.59 -12.43
C GLY A 75 18.26 -25.97 -11.61
N LEU A 76 18.53 -25.24 -10.53
CA LEU A 76 19.67 -25.45 -9.64
C LEU A 76 19.26 -26.19 -8.37
N GLU A 77 20.19 -26.92 -7.77
CA GLU A 77 19.96 -27.51 -6.45
C GLU A 77 19.82 -26.40 -5.38
N VAL A 78 18.90 -26.61 -4.43
CA VAL A 78 18.63 -25.65 -3.34
C VAL A 78 19.91 -25.32 -2.55
N LYS A 79 20.80 -26.30 -2.32
CA LYS A 79 22.08 -26.10 -1.63
C LYS A 79 23.01 -25.16 -2.40
N VAL A 80 23.05 -25.27 -3.72
CA VAL A 80 23.88 -24.40 -4.58
C VAL A 80 23.36 -22.97 -4.52
N VAL A 81 22.05 -22.78 -4.67
CA VAL A 81 21.42 -21.46 -4.55
C VAL A 81 21.67 -20.85 -3.16
N GLU A 82 21.60 -21.65 -2.11
CA GLU A 82 21.86 -21.19 -0.73
C GLU A 82 23.29 -20.69 -0.54
N SER A 83 24.30 -21.47 -0.97
CA SER A 83 25.70 -21.03 -0.89
C SER A 83 25.94 -19.77 -1.70
N THR A 84 25.36 -19.68 -2.90
CA THR A 84 25.46 -18.51 -3.77
C THR A 84 24.82 -17.27 -3.16
N LEU A 85 23.62 -17.39 -2.58
CA LEU A 85 22.96 -16.28 -1.89
C LEU A 85 23.77 -15.80 -0.69
N GLN A 86 24.39 -16.71 0.06
CA GLN A 86 25.29 -16.35 1.18
C GLN A 86 26.51 -15.56 0.70
N GLU A 87 27.11 -15.94 -0.43
CA GLU A 87 28.21 -15.20 -1.05
C GLU A 87 27.76 -13.80 -1.50
N LEU A 88 26.68 -13.71 -2.27
CA LEU A 88 26.13 -12.43 -2.74
C LEU A 88 25.69 -11.49 -1.59
N MET A 89 25.26 -12.06 -0.45
CA MET A 89 24.94 -11.29 0.76
C MET A 89 26.20 -10.78 1.47
N ARG A 90 27.28 -11.58 1.54
CA ARG A 90 28.57 -11.14 2.09
C ARG A 90 29.13 -9.96 1.29
N ASP A 91 28.96 -10.00 -0.03
CA ASP A 91 29.36 -8.93 -0.95
C ASP A 91 28.38 -7.75 -0.97
N GLN A 92 27.31 -7.79 -0.17
CA GLN A 92 26.27 -6.75 -0.10
C GLN A 92 25.54 -6.46 -1.43
N ARG A 93 25.55 -7.42 -2.36
CA ARG A 93 24.87 -7.34 -3.66
C ARG A 93 23.42 -7.77 -3.57
N VAL A 94 23.14 -8.73 -2.68
CA VAL A 94 21.80 -9.24 -2.39
C VAL A 94 21.47 -9.00 -0.92
N MET A 95 20.22 -8.67 -0.65
CA MET A 95 19.66 -8.53 0.69
C MET A 95 18.51 -9.51 0.90
N GLN A 96 18.32 -9.95 2.14
CA GLN A 96 17.20 -10.79 2.53
C GLN A 96 16.16 -9.97 3.30
N LEU A 97 14.94 -9.91 2.78
CA LEU A 97 13.80 -9.20 3.36
C LEU A 97 12.61 -10.15 3.43
N GLY A 98 12.02 -10.36 4.61
CA GLY A 98 10.82 -11.20 4.76
C GLY A 98 10.95 -12.61 4.18
N GLY A 99 12.16 -13.20 4.18
CA GLY A 99 12.46 -14.51 3.58
C GLY A 99 12.66 -14.50 2.05
N ARG A 100 12.51 -13.35 1.39
CA ARG A 100 12.83 -13.14 -0.02
C ARG A 100 14.24 -12.57 -0.17
N PHE A 101 14.92 -12.94 -1.24
CA PHE A 101 16.21 -12.41 -1.62
C PHE A 101 16.00 -11.41 -2.75
N ILE A 102 16.56 -10.22 -2.61
CA ILE A 102 16.41 -9.11 -3.56
C ILE A 102 17.79 -8.56 -3.89
N HIS A 103 18.07 -8.34 -5.17
CA HIS A 103 19.28 -7.62 -5.56
C HIS A 103 19.18 -6.15 -5.13
N LYS A 104 20.29 -5.57 -4.65
CA LYS A 104 20.32 -4.20 -4.12
C LYS A 104 19.82 -3.16 -5.13
N GLY A 105 20.31 -3.24 -6.38
CA GLY A 105 19.85 -2.34 -7.44
C GLY A 105 18.36 -2.52 -7.81
N ALA A 106 17.83 -3.74 -7.69
CA ALA A 106 16.41 -3.99 -7.94
C ALA A 106 15.54 -3.41 -6.82
N TYR A 107 16.00 -3.51 -5.57
CA TYR A 107 15.36 -2.89 -4.41
C TYR A 107 15.37 -1.35 -4.54
N GLU A 108 16.50 -0.75 -4.87
CA GLU A 108 16.61 0.70 -5.10
C GLU A 108 15.68 1.18 -6.22
N GLY A 109 15.57 0.40 -7.31
CA GLY A 109 14.60 0.64 -8.38
C GLY A 109 13.16 0.60 -7.90
N ALA A 110 12.80 -0.42 -7.10
CA ALA A 110 11.47 -0.56 -6.50
C ALA A 110 11.12 0.64 -5.59
N VAL A 111 12.05 1.02 -4.71
CA VAL A 111 11.93 2.16 -3.79
C VAL A 111 11.69 3.46 -4.58
N SER A 112 12.48 3.69 -5.63
CA SER A 112 12.35 4.86 -6.50
C SER A 112 10.96 4.92 -7.16
N ARG A 113 10.51 3.81 -7.77
CA ARG A 113 9.18 3.72 -8.40
C ARG A 113 8.04 3.94 -7.41
N ILE A 114 8.14 3.38 -6.21
CA ILE A 114 7.15 3.59 -5.14
C ILE A 114 7.10 5.06 -4.76
N LYS A 115 8.25 5.71 -4.50
CA LYS A 115 8.30 7.12 -4.14
C LYS A 115 7.71 8.01 -5.23
N SER A 116 8.09 7.81 -6.49
CA SER A 116 7.55 8.59 -7.63
C SER A 116 6.04 8.40 -7.81
N ALA A 117 5.51 7.19 -7.60
CA ALA A 117 4.08 6.94 -7.63
C ALA A 117 3.36 7.69 -6.50
N LEU A 118 3.90 7.66 -5.27
CA LEU A 118 3.36 8.39 -4.13
C LEU A 118 3.40 9.91 -4.32
N GLU A 119 4.50 10.47 -4.83
CA GLU A 119 4.61 11.90 -5.13
C GLU A 119 3.54 12.35 -6.14
N SER A 120 3.34 11.56 -7.19
CA SER A 120 2.34 11.83 -8.22
C SER A 120 0.93 11.74 -7.64
N TYR A 121 0.67 10.73 -6.81
CA TYR A 121 -0.61 10.55 -6.15
C TYR A 121 -0.95 11.70 -5.19
N HIS A 122 -0.02 12.10 -4.33
CA HIS A 122 -0.23 13.19 -3.37
C HIS A 122 -0.47 14.54 -4.08
N ARG A 123 0.22 14.79 -5.20
CA ARG A 123 -0.02 16.00 -6.02
C ARG A 123 -1.41 16.01 -6.64
N ALA A 124 -1.88 14.85 -7.11
CA ALA A 124 -3.22 14.71 -7.68
C ALA A 124 -4.33 14.68 -6.62
N ASN A 125 -4.01 14.27 -5.39
CA ASN A 125 -4.97 14.07 -4.31
C ASN A 125 -4.50 14.72 -2.99
N PRO A 126 -4.39 16.07 -2.90
CA PRO A 126 -3.84 16.75 -1.72
C PRO A 126 -4.61 16.49 -0.42
N MET A 127 -5.92 16.23 -0.54
CA MET A 127 -6.83 15.96 0.58
C MET A 127 -6.87 14.50 1.02
N LYS A 128 -6.10 13.59 0.41
CA LYS A 128 -6.05 12.18 0.84
C LYS A 128 -4.89 11.97 1.80
N ALA A 129 -5.12 11.21 2.87
CA ALA A 129 -4.09 10.84 3.85
C ALA A 129 -2.91 10.09 3.25
N GLY A 130 -3.14 9.32 2.19
CA GLY A 130 -2.15 8.52 1.49
C GLY A 130 -2.78 7.70 0.39
N MET A 131 -1.94 7.04 -0.39
CA MET A 131 -2.38 6.17 -1.48
C MET A 131 -2.84 4.81 -0.92
N PRO A 132 -3.96 4.23 -1.39
CA PRO A 132 -4.35 2.87 -1.04
C PRO A 132 -3.27 1.86 -1.45
N LYS A 133 -2.88 0.96 -0.52
CA LYS A 133 -1.82 -0.03 -0.76
C LYS A 133 -2.09 -0.90 -1.99
N GLU A 134 -3.33 -1.35 -2.16
CA GLU A 134 -3.72 -2.17 -3.33
C GLU A 134 -3.73 -1.39 -4.64
N GLU A 135 -4.02 -0.09 -4.61
CA GLU A 135 -3.92 0.77 -5.79
C GLU A 135 -2.46 0.91 -6.21
N LEU A 136 -1.56 1.23 -5.27
CA LEU A 136 -0.13 1.34 -5.52
C LEU A 136 0.45 0.02 -6.05
N ARG A 137 0.10 -1.10 -5.43
CA ARG A 137 0.56 -2.43 -5.86
C ARG A 137 0.15 -2.74 -7.29
N ARG A 138 -1.13 -2.48 -7.65
CA ARG A 138 -1.65 -2.70 -9.00
C ARG A 138 -0.97 -1.79 -10.02
N GLN A 139 -0.79 -0.51 -9.69
CA GLN A 139 -0.11 0.45 -10.55
C GLN A 139 1.34 0.02 -10.85
N LEU A 140 2.04 -0.55 -9.87
CA LEU A 140 3.42 -1.01 -10.03
C LEU A 140 3.55 -2.44 -10.60
N ALA A 141 2.43 -3.15 -10.76
CA ALA A 141 2.38 -4.55 -11.19
C ALA A 141 3.21 -5.51 -10.30
N MET A 142 3.25 -5.25 -9.00
CA MET A 142 3.99 -6.07 -8.03
C MET A 142 3.14 -7.21 -7.46
N ASP A 143 3.77 -8.34 -7.15
CA ASP A 143 3.12 -9.44 -6.45
C ASP A 143 2.83 -9.07 -4.98
N GLN A 144 1.80 -9.67 -4.37
CA GLN A 144 1.31 -9.26 -3.06
C GLN A 144 2.35 -9.44 -1.94
N LYS A 145 3.01 -10.60 -1.87
CA LYS A 145 3.96 -10.92 -0.79
C LYS A 145 5.24 -10.09 -0.91
N GLY A 146 5.75 -9.96 -2.12
CA GLY A 146 6.88 -9.14 -2.47
C GLY A 146 6.65 -7.66 -2.19
N PHE A 147 5.50 -7.12 -2.60
CA PHE A 147 5.11 -5.75 -2.31
C PHE A 147 5.04 -5.46 -0.81
N GLN A 148 4.40 -6.34 -0.02
CA GLN A 148 4.36 -6.19 1.43
C GLN A 148 5.76 -6.22 2.07
N THR A 149 6.64 -7.07 1.55
CA THR A 149 8.03 -7.18 2.01
C THR A 149 8.79 -5.87 1.78
N VAL A 150 8.71 -5.31 0.57
CA VAL A 150 9.36 -4.04 0.21
C VAL A 150 8.77 -2.89 1.04
N LEU A 151 7.44 -2.80 1.16
CA LEU A 151 6.81 -1.77 1.99
C LEU A 151 7.22 -1.86 3.45
N SER A 152 7.31 -3.07 4.01
CA SER A 152 7.75 -3.26 5.39
C SER A 152 9.18 -2.76 5.59
N ALA A 153 10.09 -3.08 4.66
CA ALA A 153 11.48 -2.63 4.72
C ALA A 153 11.57 -1.10 4.62
N MET A 154 10.89 -0.49 3.66
CA MET A 154 10.85 0.97 3.49
C MET A 154 10.23 1.68 4.71
N SER A 155 9.18 1.10 5.31
CA SER A 155 8.53 1.66 6.50
C SER A 155 9.45 1.58 7.72
N SER A 156 10.20 0.49 7.89
CA SER A 156 11.21 0.38 8.95
C SER A 156 12.39 1.33 8.74
N GLY A 157 12.74 1.64 7.49
CA GLY A 157 13.76 2.63 7.13
C GLY A 157 13.29 4.09 7.25
N GLY A 158 12.01 4.33 7.54
CA GLY A 158 11.43 5.69 7.62
C GLY A 158 11.29 6.38 6.27
N GLU A 159 11.39 5.65 5.16
CA GLU A 159 11.27 6.19 3.80
C GLU A 159 9.80 6.44 3.41
N ILE A 160 8.88 5.74 4.07
CA ILE A 160 7.43 5.86 3.94
C ILE A 160 6.78 5.73 5.31
N ALA A 161 5.56 6.24 5.43
CA ALA A 161 4.67 5.97 6.56
C ALA A 161 3.51 5.10 6.09
N THR A 162 3.20 4.06 6.83
CA THR A 162 2.09 3.14 6.53
C THR A 162 0.99 3.25 7.58
N ALA A 163 -0.26 3.27 7.14
CA ALA A 163 -1.43 3.00 7.96
C ALA A 163 -1.97 1.60 7.60
N GLU A 164 -3.13 1.21 8.13
CA GLU A 164 -3.72 -0.11 7.85
C GLU A 164 -3.88 -0.36 6.33
N ALA A 165 -4.63 0.52 5.64
CA ALA A 165 -4.96 0.38 4.22
C ALA A 165 -4.18 1.31 3.28
N THR A 166 -3.50 2.34 3.81
CA THR A 166 -2.84 3.38 3.01
C THR A 166 -1.34 3.48 3.28
N VAL A 167 -0.63 4.13 2.36
CA VAL A 167 0.79 4.43 2.44
C VAL A 167 1.03 5.84 1.94
N LYS A 168 1.96 6.56 2.60
CA LYS A 168 2.30 7.93 2.26
C LYS A 168 3.79 8.20 2.44
N LEU A 169 4.25 9.33 1.92
CA LEU A 169 5.58 9.86 2.23
C LEU A 169 5.56 10.49 3.64
N PRO A 170 6.65 10.41 4.43
CA PRO A 170 6.66 10.88 5.81
C PRO A 170 6.29 12.36 5.97
N GLY A 171 6.61 13.20 4.97
CA GLY A 171 6.29 14.63 4.94
C GLY A 171 4.93 14.98 4.33
N HIS A 172 4.15 14.00 3.85
CA HIS A 172 2.83 14.30 3.28
C HIS A 172 1.82 14.64 4.39
N VAL A 173 1.35 15.88 4.34
CA VAL A 173 0.28 16.42 5.17
C VAL A 173 -0.87 16.78 4.26
N GLN A 174 -2.08 16.42 4.66
CA GLN A 174 -3.29 16.74 3.91
C GLN A 174 -3.48 18.26 3.92
N THR A 175 -3.41 18.89 2.76
CA THR A 175 -3.60 20.33 2.61
C THR A 175 -4.95 20.62 1.98
N LEU A 176 -5.59 21.68 2.49
CA LEU A 176 -6.78 22.28 1.91
C LEU A 176 -6.38 23.64 1.37
N SER A 177 -6.93 24.03 0.22
CA SER A 177 -6.92 25.42 -0.22
C SER A 177 -7.80 26.26 0.72
N GLU A 178 -7.60 27.59 0.72
CA GLU A 178 -8.41 28.50 1.55
C GLU A 178 -9.92 28.33 1.31
N LYS A 179 -10.33 28.07 0.06
CA LYS A 179 -11.73 27.81 -0.30
C LYS A 179 -12.24 26.51 0.31
N GLU A 180 -11.43 25.46 0.28
CA GLU A 180 -11.77 24.16 0.86
C GLU A 180 -11.78 24.21 2.39
N GLU A 181 -10.92 25.02 3.02
CA GLU A 181 -10.97 25.26 4.46
C GLU A 181 -12.25 25.97 4.88
N GLN A 182 -12.66 27.00 4.16
CA GLN A 182 -13.93 27.70 4.41
C GLN A 182 -15.12 26.76 4.24
N LEU A 183 -15.07 25.89 3.22
CA LEU A 183 -16.10 24.89 2.99
C LEU A 183 -16.11 23.83 4.09
N ALA A 184 -14.95 23.35 4.55
CA ALA A 184 -14.84 22.42 5.66
C ALA A 184 -15.47 23.00 6.94
N LYS A 185 -15.20 24.26 7.26
CA LYS A 185 -15.82 24.96 8.39
C LYS A 185 -17.35 25.04 8.26
N SER A 186 -17.83 25.34 7.05
CA SER A 186 -19.27 25.40 6.76
C SER A 186 -19.94 24.04 6.93
N ILE A 187 -19.30 22.98 6.42
CA ILE A 187 -19.78 21.60 6.57
C ILE A 187 -19.82 21.20 8.05
N VAL A 188 -18.75 21.44 8.82
CA VAL A 188 -18.74 21.12 10.26
C VAL A 188 -19.88 21.82 10.99
N GLU A 189 -20.10 23.11 10.70
CA GLU A 189 -21.18 23.87 11.33
C GLU A 189 -22.57 23.35 10.94
N ASP A 190 -22.78 22.99 9.67
CA ASP A 190 -24.03 22.36 9.20
C ASP A 190 -24.34 21.07 9.99
N TYR A 191 -23.35 20.18 10.15
CA TYR A 191 -23.52 18.94 10.93
C TYR A 191 -23.71 19.23 12.42
N ARG A 192 -23.02 20.23 12.98
CA ARG A 192 -23.14 20.62 14.39
C ARG A 192 -24.53 21.17 14.70
N GLN A 193 -25.07 22.05 13.85
CA GLN A 193 -26.39 22.64 13.99
C GLN A 193 -27.50 21.61 13.76
N ALA A 194 -27.33 20.70 12.80
CA ALA A 194 -28.32 19.66 12.51
C ALA A 194 -28.44 18.60 13.63
N GLY A 195 -27.40 18.46 14.48
CA GLY A 195 -27.42 17.59 15.64
C GLY A 195 -27.68 16.12 15.29
N VAL A 196 -28.77 15.55 15.82
CA VAL A 196 -29.16 14.15 15.58
C VAL A 196 -30.03 13.94 14.34
N ASN A 197 -30.17 14.97 13.50
CA ASN A 197 -30.86 14.90 12.20
C ASN A 197 -29.96 15.47 11.08
N PRO A 198 -28.73 14.95 10.90
CA PRO A 198 -27.76 15.48 9.96
C PRO A 198 -28.22 15.32 8.49
N PRO A 199 -27.73 16.17 7.57
CA PRO A 199 -27.91 15.95 6.14
C PRO A 199 -27.26 14.64 5.69
N PHE A 200 -27.79 14.00 4.66
CA PHE A 200 -27.13 12.85 4.04
C PHE A 200 -26.01 13.33 3.11
N LEU A 201 -25.01 12.48 2.89
CA LEU A 201 -23.88 12.82 2.03
C LEU A 201 -24.30 13.23 0.60
N PRO A 202 -25.25 12.54 -0.07
CA PRO A 202 -25.74 12.99 -1.38
C PRO A 202 -26.39 14.39 -1.36
N ASP A 203 -27.11 14.76 -0.30
CA ASP A 203 -27.71 16.09 -0.17
C ASP A 203 -26.61 17.17 -0.02
N LEU A 204 -25.54 16.82 0.68
CA LEU A 204 -24.36 17.68 0.86
C LEU A 204 -23.58 17.85 -0.45
N GLU A 205 -23.40 16.78 -1.22
CA GLU A 205 -22.78 16.80 -2.55
C GLU A 205 -23.59 17.63 -3.54
N GLN A 206 -24.92 17.58 -3.46
CA GLN A 206 -25.79 18.43 -4.28
C GLN A 206 -25.60 19.92 -3.95
N ARG A 207 -25.39 20.26 -2.67
CA ARG A 207 -25.23 21.65 -2.20
C ARG A 207 -23.84 22.22 -2.49
N TYR A 208 -22.79 21.43 -2.25
CA TYR A 208 -21.40 21.89 -2.23
C TYR A 208 -20.53 21.29 -3.34
N GLY A 209 -21.10 20.42 -4.17
CA GLY A 209 -20.39 19.71 -5.24
C GLY A 209 -19.63 18.47 -4.74
N ALA A 210 -18.98 17.78 -5.68
CA ALA A 210 -18.27 16.52 -5.42
C ALA A 210 -17.15 16.64 -4.36
N VAL A 211 -16.58 17.83 -4.18
CA VAL A 211 -15.53 18.10 -3.18
C VAL A 211 -16.01 17.85 -1.74
N ALA A 212 -17.31 17.93 -1.48
CA ALA A 212 -17.89 17.67 -0.17
C ALA A 212 -17.60 16.25 0.35
N ARG A 213 -17.50 15.26 -0.56
CA ARG A 213 -17.16 13.88 -0.20
C ARG A 213 -15.73 13.76 0.33
N ASP A 214 -14.79 14.43 -0.31
CA ASP A 214 -13.39 14.42 0.13
C ASP A 214 -13.20 15.20 1.43
N ILE A 215 -13.87 16.36 1.56
CA ILE A 215 -13.83 17.15 2.80
C ILE A 215 -14.45 16.38 3.96
N THR A 216 -15.61 15.73 3.79
CA THR A 216 -16.22 14.94 4.87
C THR A 216 -15.38 13.71 5.23
N ALA A 217 -14.70 13.09 4.27
CA ALA A 217 -13.74 12.02 4.55
C ALA A 217 -12.58 12.53 5.41
N LEU A 218 -11.97 13.65 5.03
CA LEU A 218 -10.91 14.32 5.81
C LEU A 218 -11.38 14.68 7.23
N LEU A 219 -12.58 15.25 7.37
CA LEU A 219 -13.16 15.60 8.68
C LEU A 219 -13.44 14.36 9.53
N THR A 220 -13.77 13.22 8.90
CA THR A 220 -13.94 11.94 9.60
C THR A 220 -12.60 11.41 10.10
N GLU A 221 -11.54 11.51 9.29
CA GLU A 221 -10.17 11.12 9.69
C GLU A 221 -9.63 12.01 10.82
N ARG A 222 -9.94 13.32 10.79
CA ARG A 222 -9.66 14.27 11.90
C ARG A 222 -10.52 14.01 13.14
N GLY A 223 -11.55 13.18 13.01
CA GLY A 223 -12.47 12.83 14.07
C GLY A 223 -13.53 13.90 14.36
N GLU A 224 -13.68 14.95 13.55
CA GLU A 224 -14.73 15.95 13.74
C GLU A 224 -16.11 15.39 13.39
N LEU A 225 -16.15 14.51 12.38
CA LEU A 225 -17.33 13.75 11.99
C LEU A 225 -17.16 12.26 12.31
N VAL A 226 -18.27 11.58 12.58
CA VAL A 226 -18.35 10.14 12.79
C VAL A 226 -19.24 9.55 11.69
N ARG A 227 -18.65 8.73 10.82
CA ARG A 227 -19.39 8.02 9.78
C ARG A 227 -19.98 6.74 10.35
N ILE A 228 -21.29 6.58 10.26
CA ILE A 228 -21.99 5.38 10.74
C ILE A 228 -22.48 4.48 9.60
N THR A 229 -22.75 5.06 8.42
CA THR A 229 -23.03 4.32 7.17
C THR A 229 -22.36 5.05 6.01
N PRO A 230 -22.31 4.49 4.77
CA PRO A 230 -21.69 5.17 3.64
C PRO A 230 -22.19 6.60 3.38
N ASP A 231 -23.49 6.85 3.60
CA ASP A 231 -24.14 8.13 3.29
C ASP A 231 -24.54 8.95 4.51
N LEU A 232 -24.31 8.45 5.73
CA LEU A 232 -24.76 9.09 6.97
C LEU A 232 -23.60 9.29 7.95
N LEU A 233 -23.37 10.56 8.28
CA LEU A 233 -22.35 11.02 9.21
C LEU A 233 -23.00 11.88 10.29
N PHE A 234 -22.37 11.96 11.46
CA PHE A 234 -22.79 12.83 12.56
C PHE A 234 -21.62 13.69 13.01
N HIS A 235 -21.89 14.89 13.51
CA HIS A 235 -20.89 15.62 14.28
C HIS A 235 -20.54 14.83 15.54
N ARG A 236 -19.26 14.83 15.96
CA ARG A 236 -18.80 14.12 17.16
C ARG A 236 -19.66 14.43 18.39
N GLU A 237 -19.94 15.70 18.65
CA GLU A 237 -20.76 16.11 19.81
C GLU A 237 -22.21 15.58 19.74
N ALA A 238 -22.78 15.44 18.54
CA ALA A 238 -24.11 14.86 18.39
C ALA A 238 -24.08 13.36 18.69
N MET A 239 -23.02 12.69 18.25
CA MET A 239 -22.78 11.27 18.52
C MET A 239 -22.60 10.99 20.02
N GLU A 240 -21.78 11.78 20.70
CA GLU A 240 -21.53 11.66 22.14
C GLU A 240 -22.81 11.91 22.97
N ARG A 241 -23.64 12.89 22.57
CA ARG A 241 -24.95 13.14 23.19
C ARG A 241 -25.90 11.97 22.99
N ALA A 242 -25.96 11.41 21.78
CA ALA A 242 -26.81 10.26 21.47
C ALA A 242 -26.40 9.03 22.29
N GLU A 243 -25.09 8.73 22.38
CA GLU A 243 -24.59 7.62 23.20
C GLU A 243 -24.86 7.85 24.69
N SER A 244 -24.64 9.07 25.18
CA SER A 244 -24.88 9.40 26.60
C SER A 244 -26.35 9.24 26.97
N GLY A 245 -27.27 9.71 26.11
CA GLY A 245 -28.71 9.51 26.30
C GLY A 245 -29.11 8.04 26.29
N LEU A 246 -28.54 7.27 25.35
CA LEU A 246 -28.74 5.82 25.24
C LEU A 246 -28.31 5.09 26.53
N ARG A 247 -27.08 5.33 26.98
CA ARG A 247 -26.51 4.69 28.17
C ARG A 247 -27.29 5.05 29.42
N LYS A 248 -27.64 6.34 29.59
CA LYS A 248 -28.42 6.81 30.73
C LYS A 248 -29.75 6.09 30.80
N TYR A 249 -30.53 6.10 29.71
CA TYR A 249 -31.85 5.46 29.70
C TYR A 249 -31.74 3.96 29.99
N LEU A 250 -30.80 3.25 29.35
CA LEU A 250 -30.62 1.82 29.58
C LEU A 250 -30.15 1.49 31.00
N SER A 251 -29.37 2.36 31.63
CA SER A 251 -28.96 2.18 33.03
C SER A 251 -30.13 2.31 34.00
N GLU A 252 -31.12 3.14 33.67
CA GLU A 252 -32.31 3.39 34.49
C GLU A 252 -33.42 2.36 34.25
N HIS A 253 -33.60 1.90 33.01
CA HIS A 253 -34.74 1.05 32.59
C HIS A 253 -34.35 -0.39 32.23
N GLY A 254 -33.05 -0.68 32.08
CA GLY A 254 -32.49 -2.00 31.75
C GLY A 254 -32.57 -2.38 30.26
N GLN A 255 -33.64 -1.99 29.57
CA GLN A 255 -33.88 -2.29 28.16
C GLN A 255 -34.56 -1.11 27.44
N MET A 256 -34.46 -1.08 26.10
CA MET A 256 -34.99 0.00 25.28
C MET A 256 -35.43 -0.51 23.90
N THR A 257 -36.55 0.02 23.41
CA THR A 257 -37.05 -0.15 22.04
C THR A 257 -36.55 0.97 21.12
N VAL A 258 -36.65 0.77 19.80
CA VAL A 258 -36.31 1.81 18.80
C VAL A 258 -37.16 3.07 18.98
N ALA A 259 -38.43 2.93 19.39
CA ALA A 259 -39.34 4.06 19.60
C ALA A 259 -38.92 4.90 20.81
N GLU A 260 -38.56 4.25 21.92
CA GLU A 260 -38.07 4.94 23.11
C GLU A 260 -36.75 5.65 22.82
N PHE A 261 -35.82 5.03 22.09
CA PHE A 261 -34.58 5.72 21.71
C PHE A 261 -34.85 6.97 20.88
N ARG A 262 -35.73 6.87 19.89
CA ARG A 262 -36.16 7.99 19.04
C ARG A 262 -36.65 9.16 19.89
N ASP A 263 -37.47 8.86 20.91
CA ASP A 263 -38.06 9.86 21.78
C ASP A 263 -37.01 10.47 22.72
N VAL A 264 -36.05 9.67 23.20
CA VAL A 264 -34.91 10.13 24.02
C VAL A 264 -34.02 11.12 23.28
N ILE A 265 -33.68 10.84 22.02
CA ILE A 265 -32.78 11.72 21.26
C ILE A 265 -33.51 12.80 20.46
N GLY A 266 -34.84 12.74 20.34
CA GLY A 266 -35.63 13.72 19.58
C GLY A 266 -35.33 13.67 18.07
N SER A 267 -35.22 12.46 17.51
CA SER A 267 -34.90 12.26 16.10
C SER A 267 -36.01 11.49 15.37
N SER A 268 -35.79 11.17 14.09
CA SER A 268 -36.70 10.33 13.30
C SER A 268 -36.17 8.91 13.17
N ARG A 269 -37.06 7.95 12.87
CA ARG A 269 -36.67 6.54 12.64
C ARG A 269 -35.59 6.39 11.56
N LYS A 270 -35.56 7.30 10.58
CA LYS A 270 -34.57 7.37 9.50
C LYS A 270 -33.13 7.41 10.02
N TYR A 271 -32.89 8.08 11.14
CA TYR A 271 -31.56 8.26 11.74
C TYR A 271 -31.32 7.31 12.92
N VAL A 272 -32.36 7.06 13.71
CA VAL A 272 -32.33 6.25 14.94
C VAL A 272 -31.96 4.79 14.66
N VAL A 273 -32.49 4.20 13.59
CA VAL A 273 -32.20 2.79 13.26
C VAL A 273 -30.72 2.59 12.92
N PRO A 274 -30.12 3.35 11.97
CA PRO A 274 -28.69 3.27 11.70
C PRO A 274 -27.81 3.57 12.92
N LEU A 275 -28.20 4.54 13.77
CA LEU A 275 -27.45 4.84 14.99
C LEU A 275 -27.41 3.66 15.95
N LEU A 276 -28.55 2.99 16.16
CA LEU A 276 -28.61 1.81 17.03
C LEU A 276 -27.82 0.63 16.45
N GLU A 277 -27.85 0.43 15.14
CA GLU A 277 -27.02 -0.58 14.46
C GLU A 277 -25.53 -0.28 14.66
N TYR A 278 -25.12 0.98 14.51
CA TYR A 278 -23.75 1.40 14.79
C TYR A 278 -23.33 1.15 16.25
N PHE A 279 -24.23 1.39 17.22
CA PHE A 279 -23.96 1.10 18.63
C PHE A 279 -23.92 -0.40 18.94
N ASP A 280 -24.69 -1.21 18.22
CA ASP A 280 -24.62 -2.66 18.31
C ASP A 280 -23.27 -3.17 17.79
N ASP A 281 -22.83 -2.70 16.62
CA ASP A 281 -21.53 -3.06 16.01
C ASP A 281 -20.33 -2.59 16.86
N SER A 282 -20.47 -1.41 17.49
CA SER A 282 -19.47 -0.85 18.39
C SER A 282 -19.48 -1.47 19.79
N LYS A 283 -20.30 -2.50 20.03
CA LYS A 283 -20.47 -3.19 21.32
C LYS A 283 -20.85 -2.23 22.47
N VAL A 284 -21.65 -1.22 22.16
CA VAL A 284 -22.28 -0.35 23.18
C VAL A 284 -23.59 -0.98 23.62
N THR A 285 -24.37 -1.50 22.68
CA THR A 285 -25.63 -2.19 22.93
C THR A 285 -25.64 -3.59 22.36
N ARG A 286 -26.58 -4.41 22.83
CA ARG A 286 -26.90 -5.72 22.27
C ARG A 286 -28.38 -5.78 21.94
N ARG A 287 -28.70 -6.18 20.71
CA ARG A 287 -30.08 -6.42 20.28
C ARG A 287 -30.57 -7.82 20.67
N ALA A 288 -31.78 -7.89 21.22
CA ALA A 288 -32.53 -9.11 21.50
C ALA A 288 -33.98 -8.91 21.05
N GLY A 289 -34.29 -9.33 19.81
CA GLY A 289 -35.59 -9.05 19.18
C GLY A 289 -35.78 -7.56 18.93
N ASP A 290 -36.83 -6.99 19.52
CA ASP A 290 -37.19 -5.57 19.42
C ASP A 290 -36.56 -4.70 20.51
N LEU A 291 -35.88 -5.33 21.47
CA LEU A 291 -35.28 -4.69 22.63
C LEU A 291 -33.76 -4.65 22.49
N ARG A 292 -33.16 -3.63 23.13
CA ARG A 292 -31.72 -3.49 23.30
C ARG A 292 -31.38 -3.33 24.76
N THR A 293 -30.25 -3.91 25.16
CA THR A 293 -29.65 -3.75 26.49
C THR A 293 -28.22 -3.24 26.36
N LEU A 294 -27.62 -2.74 27.44
CA LEU A 294 -26.18 -2.45 27.45
C LEU A 294 -25.38 -3.73 27.18
N TRP A 295 -24.31 -3.58 26.41
CA TRP A 295 -23.34 -4.65 26.22
C TRP A 295 -22.60 -4.92 27.53
N LYS A 296 -22.42 -6.20 27.89
CA LYS A 296 -21.72 -6.65 29.09
C LYS A 296 -20.29 -7.06 28.78
#